data_AF-A0A953W651-F1
#
_entry.id   AF-A0A953W651-F1
#
_cell.length_a   1.000
_cell.length_b   1.000
_cell.length_c   1.000
_cell.angle_alpha   90.00
_cell.angle_beta   90.00
_cell.angle_gamma   90.00
#
_symmetry.space_group_name_H-M   'P 1'
#
loop_
_entity.id
_entity.type
_entity.pdbx_description
1 polymer ?
#
loop_
_entity_poly.entity_id
_entity_poly.type
_entity_poly.pdbx_seq_one_letter_code
_entity_poly.pdbx_strand_id
1 'polypeptide(L)' 'NANDVMGAFRALRTAYDLDVTPIVALARIEAGGAADPIALYRESGWREIKAQQRKPASSAAGIV' A
#
# COMPACT_ATOMS: atom_id res chain seq x y z
N ASN A 1 16.68 32.95 -15.08
CA ASN A 1 16.53 31.85 -14.10
C ASN A 1 16.31 30.48 -14.77
N ALA A 2 17.12 30.07 -15.76
CA ALA A 2 16.83 28.86 -16.55
C ALA A 2 17.79 27.67 -16.34
N ASN A 3 18.86 27.79 -15.54
CA ASN A 3 19.93 26.78 -15.44
C ASN A 3 20.33 26.40 -14.00
N ASP A 4 19.47 26.64 -12.99
CA ASP A 4 19.75 26.17 -11.62
C ASP A 4 19.35 24.70 -11.45
N VAL A 5 20.24 23.81 -11.92
CA VAL A 5 20.04 22.35 -11.86
C VAL A 5 19.95 21.87 -10.40
N MET A 6 20.73 22.46 -9.51
CA MET A 6 20.75 22.07 -8.10
C MET A 6 19.47 22.52 -7.38
N GLY A 7 18.95 23.71 -7.71
CA GLY A 7 17.65 24.18 -7.24
C GLY A 7 16.50 23.30 -7.73
N ALA A 8 16.49 22.97 -9.03
CA ALA A 8 15.48 22.08 -9.62
C ALA A 8 15.48 20.69 -8.95
N PHE A 9 16.67 20.10 -8.75
CA PHE A 9 16.81 18.82 -8.08
C PHE A 9 16.29 18.86 -6.64
N ARG A 10 16.68 19.88 -5.86
CA ARG A 10 16.22 20.03 -4.46
C ARG A 10 14.71 20.21 -4.36
N ALA A 11 14.10 20.94 -5.28
CA ALA A 11 12.65 21.13 -5.30
C ALA A 11 11.91 19.80 -5.47
N LEU A 12 12.34 18.97 -6.43
CA LEU A 12 11.77 17.64 -6.64
C LEU A 12 12.04 16.71 -5.44
N ARG A 13 13.26 16.73 -4.92
CA ARG A 13 13.65 15.88 -3.79
C ARG A 13 12.84 16.20 -2.53
N THR A 14 12.60 17.47 -2.25
CA THR A 14 11.78 17.92 -1.11
C THR A 14 10.36 17.38 -1.20
N ALA A 15 9.74 17.41 -2.39
CA ALA A 15 8.41 16.86 -2.59
C ALA A 15 8.40 15.32 -2.49
N TYR A 16 9.44 14.65 -2.98
CA TYR A 16 9.57 13.19 -2.94
C TYR A 16 9.76 12.65 -1.52
N ASP A 17 10.58 13.31 -0.71
CA ASP A 17 10.86 12.89 0.67
C ASP A 17 9.72 13.22 1.65
N LEU A 18 8.71 13.98 1.20
CA LEU A 18 7.56 14.30 2.03
C LEU A 18 6.74 13.05 2.30
N ASP A 19 6.57 12.71 3.59
CA ASP A 19 5.69 11.63 3.98
C ASP A 19 4.23 11.99 3.71
N VAL A 20 3.68 11.39 2.66
CA VAL A 20 2.28 11.52 2.24
C VAL A 20 1.39 10.39 2.78
N THR A 21 1.91 9.54 3.67
CA THR A 21 1.11 8.46 4.28
C THR A 21 -0.17 8.99 4.96
N PRO A 22 -0.15 10.11 5.71
CA PRO A 22 -1.35 10.64 6.35
C PRO A 22 -2.43 11.11 5.36
N ILE A 23 -2.06 11.76 4.25
CA ILE A 23 -3.04 12.24 3.27
C ILE A 23 -3.70 11.08 2.53
N VAL A 24 -2.95 10.01 2.22
CA VAL A 24 -3.50 8.80 1.62
C VAL A 24 -4.40 8.05 2.62
N ALA A 25 -4.02 8.00 3.90
CA ALA A 25 -4.83 7.39 4.95
C ALA A 25 -6.18 8.09 5.11
N LEU A 26 -6.19 9.43 5.13
CA LEU A 26 -7.42 10.21 5.20
C LEU A 26 -8.31 10.01 3.96
N ALA A 27 -7.72 10.05 2.76
CA ALA A 27 -8.45 9.80 1.52
C ALA A 27 -9.14 8.42 1.51
N ARG A 28 -8.50 7.39 2.09
CA ARG A 28 -9.14 6.08 2.29
C ARG A 28 -10.31 6.14 3.25
N ILE A 29 -10.15 6.83 4.39
CA ILE A 29 -11.23 6.99 5.38
C ILE A 29 -12.44 7.69 4.76
N GLU A 30 -12.23 8.77 4.01
CA GLU A 30 -13.30 9.52 3.33
C GLU A 30 -14.04 8.67 2.30
N ALA A 31 -13.33 7.74 1.64
CA ALA A 31 -13.92 6.76 0.73
C ALA A 31 -14.57 5.56 1.45
N GLY A 32 -14.62 5.53 2.79
CA GLY A 32 -15.18 4.45 3.59
C GLY A 32 -14.26 3.24 3.79
N GLY A 33 -12.97 3.39 3.48
CA GLY A 33 -11.92 2.39 3.70
C GLY A 33 -11.18 2.58 5.03
N ALA A 34 -10.11 1.80 5.23
CA ALA A 34 -9.26 1.87 6.40
C ALA A 34 -8.00 2.72 6.17
N ALA A 35 -7.56 3.41 7.23
CA ALA A 35 -6.28 4.13 7.25
C ALA A 35 -5.09 3.19 6.98
N ASP A 36 -5.07 2.04 7.68
CA ASP A 36 -4.14 0.92 7.46
C ASP A 36 -4.92 -0.33 7.00
N PRO A 37 -5.00 -0.58 5.68
CA PRO A 37 -5.72 -1.72 5.14
C PRO A 37 -5.11 -3.07 5.54
N ILE A 38 -3.80 -3.15 5.76
CA ILE A 38 -3.12 -4.42 6.09
C ILE A 38 -3.35 -4.77 7.55
N ALA A 39 -3.28 -3.79 8.46
CA ALA A 39 -3.65 -3.99 9.86
C ALA A 39 -5.12 -4.43 9.96
N LEU A 40 -6.05 -3.71 9.34
CA LEU A 40 -7.47 -4.09 9.34
C LEU A 40 -7.68 -5.51 8.79
N TYR A 41 -7.03 -5.83 7.67
CA TYR A 41 -7.12 -7.16 7.08
C TYR A 41 -6.68 -8.26 8.05
N ARG A 42 -5.57 -8.05 8.77
CA ARG A 42 -5.06 -9.00 9.76
C ARG A 42 -6.00 -9.12 10.96
N GLU A 43 -6.46 -8.00 11.50
CA GLU A 43 -7.40 -7.95 12.63
C GLU A 43 -8.75 -8.58 12.31
N SER A 44 -9.21 -8.47 11.06
CA SER A 44 -10.46 -9.09 10.63
C SER A 44 -10.46 -10.62 10.65
N GLY A 45 -9.28 -11.27 10.77
CA GLY A 45 -9.15 -12.72 10.70
C GLY A 45 -9.60 -13.33 9.36
N TRP A 46 -9.81 -12.51 8.33
CA TRP A 46 -10.43 -12.92 7.07
C TRP A 46 -9.72 -14.11 6.42
N ARG A 47 -8.39 -14.13 6.49
CA ARG A 47 -7.58 -15.22 5.94
C ARG A 47 -7.93 -16.56 6.56
N GLU A 48 -8.07 -16.61 7.88
CA GLU A 48 -8.38 -17.83 8.63
C GLU A 48 -9.80 -18.31 8.33
N ILE A 49 -10.77 -17.38 8.39
CA ILE A 49 -12.17 -17.65 8.05
C ILE A 49 -12.28 -18.23 6.63
N LYS A 50 -11.59 -17.63 5.65
CA LYS A 50 -11.62 -18.13 4.26
C LYS A 50 -10.84 -19.41 4.06
N ALA A 51 -9.78 -19.66 4.83
CA ALA A 51 -9.04 -20.92 4.78
C ALA A 51 -9.94 -22.10 5.18
N GLN A 52 -10.83 -21.92 6.15
CA GLN A 52 -11.80 -22.94 6.56
C GLN A 52 -12.88 -23.21 5.51
N GLN A 53 -13.26 -22.21 4.72
CA GLN A 53 -14.34 -22.30 3.72
C GLN A 53 -13.88 -22.85 2.36
N ARG A 54 -12.60 -22.73 2.04
CA ARG A 54 -12.07 -23.03 0.70
C ARG A 54 -11.39 -24.39 0.68
N LYS A 55 -11.53 -25.10 -0.44
CA LYS A 55 -10.72 -26.29 -0.69
C LYS A 55 -9.24 -25.89 -0.77
N PRO A 56 -8.31 -26.68 -0.20
CA PRO A 56 -6.88 -26.42 -0.31
C PRO A 56 -6.48 -26.41 -1.80
N ALA A 57 -5.68 -25.42 -2.19
CA ALA A 57 -5.13 -25.38 -3.53
C ALA A 57 -4.06 -26.48 -3.66
N SER A 58 -4.22 -27.41 -4.60
CA SER A 58 -3.16 -28.32 -5.01
C SER A 58 -2.60 -27.85 -6.35
N SER A 59 -1.41 -27.27 -6.33
CA SER A 59 -0.62 -27.09 -7.55
C SER A 59 0.84 -27.23 -7.17
N ALA A 60 1.47 -28.31 -7.64
CA ALA A 60 2.91 -28.32 -7.79
C ALA A 60 3.23 -27.40 -8.99
N ALA A 61 4.19 -26.49 -8.83
CA ALA A 61 4.78 -25.82 -9.97
C ALA A 61 5.36 -26.92 -10.88
N GLY A 62 4.72 -27.15 -12.03
CA GLY A 62 5.15 -28.19 -12.95
C GLY A 62 6.51 -27.84 -13.53
N ILE A 63 7.57 -28.36 -12.93
CA ILE A 63 8.83 -28.60 -13.63
C ILE A 63 8.70 -29.99 -14.23
N VAL A 64 8.75 -30.05 -15.57
CA VAL A 64 9.09 -31.25 -16.33
C VAL A 64 10.51 -31.12 -16.85
#